data_AF-X1ATR9-F1
#
_entry.id   AF-X1ATR9-F1
#
_cell.length_a   1.000
_cell.length_b   1.000
_cell.length_c   1.000
_cell.angle_alpha   90.00
_cell.angle_beta   90.00
_cell.angle_gamma   90.00
#
_symmetry.space_group_name_H-M   'P 1'
#
loop_
_entity.id
_entity.type
_entity.pdbx_description
1 polymer ?
#
loop_
_entity_poly.entity_id
_entity_poly.type
_entity_poly.pdbx_seq_one_letter_code
_entity_poly.pdbx_strand_id
1 'polypeptide(L)'
;MNYKNTDKSGPSKLITVTGEISCDDVDIISPHEHVLIDIRNQFTGFEEITLRKQSEQKVTIEKLGALSRNPYALRDNLVMDDEELA
;
A
#
# COMPACT_ATOMS: atom_id res chain seq x y z
N MET A 1 -1.17 -29.31 -9.61
CA MET A 1 0.00 -29.36 -10.50
C MET A 1 1.15 -28.80 -9.68
N ASN A 2 2.03 -29.64 -9.14
CA ASN A 2 3.02 -29.20 -8.16
C ASN A 2 4.21 -28.59 -8.91
N TYR A 3 4.28 -27.26 -8.98
CA TYR A 3 5.47 -26.56 -9.45
C TYR A 3 6.58 -26.74 -8.40
N LYS A 4 7.36 -27.82 -8.51
CA LYS A 4 8.59 -27.94 -7.74
C LYS A 4 9.63 -27.02 -8.37
N ASN A 5 10.00 -25.97 -7.67
CA ASN A 5 11.12 -25.12 -8.04
C ASN A 5 12.40 -25.98 -8.02
N THR A 6 12.95 -26.27 -9.20
CA THR A 6 14.10 -27.20 -9.36
C THR A 6 15.45 -26.53 -9.11
N ASP A 7 15.46 -25.22 -8.90
CA ASP A 7 16.65 -24.46 -8.53
C ASP A 7 16.70 -24.26 -7.00
N LYS A 8 17.57 -25.04 -6.34
CA LYS A 8 17.77 -25.00 -4.88
C LYS A 8 18.77 -23.94 -4.41
N SER A 9 19.10 -22.94 -5.23
CA SER A 9 20.06 -21.89 -4.85
C SER A 9 19.46 -20.81 -3.93
N GLY A 10 18.13 -20.74 -3.81
CA GLY A 10 17.41 -19.79 -2.96
C GLY A 10 17.35 -20.17 -1.47
N PRO A 11 16.94 -19.23 -0.60
CA PRO A 11 16.72 -19.52 0.81
C PRO A 11 15.64 -20.60 0.98
N SER A 12 15.82 -21.49 1.95
CA SER A 12 14.86 -22.56 2.28
C SER A 12 13.78 -22.13 3.28
N LYS A 13 13.92 -20.94 3.86
CA LYS A 13 13.03 -20.37 4.87
C LYS A 13 12.73 -18.90 4.58
N LEU A 14 11.55 -18.46 4.98
CA LEU A 14 11.12 -17.07 4.99
C LEU A 14 10.89 -16.61 6.43
N ILE A 15 11.30 -15.38 6.74
CA ILE A 15 11.02 -14.74 8.02
C ILE A 15 9.75 -13.91 7.87
N THR A 16 8.74 -14.22 8.67
CA THR A 16 7.49 -13.46 8.74
C THR A 16 7.38 -12.75 10.09
N VAL A 17 6.39 -11.86 10.24
CA VAL A 17 6.10 -11.18 11.52
C VAL A 17 5.69 -12.14 12.65
N THR A 18 5.26 -13.37 12.33
CA THR A 18 4.87 -14.38 13.32
C THR A 18 5.91 -15.50 13.51
N GLY A 19 7.01 -15.47 12.75
CA GLY A 19 8.08 -16.46 12.82
C GLY A 19 8.54 -16.97 11.46
N GLU A 20 9.40 -18.00 11.49
CA GLU A 20 9.94 -18.62 10.29
C GLU A 20 8.95 -19.61 9.67
N ILE A 21 8.85 -19.62 8.33
CA ILE A 21 8.09 -20.61 7.56
C ILE A 21 8.96 -21.23 6.46
N SER A 22 8.57 -22.40 5.94
CA SER A 22 9.24 -22.99 4.78
C SER A 22 8.87 -22.22 3.51
N CYS A 23 9.82 -22.07 2.59
CA CYS A 23 9.51 -21.55 1.25
C CYS A 23 8.54 -22.45 0.48
N ASP A 24 8.52 -23.75 0.77
CA ASP A 24 7.61 -24.71 0.13
C ASP A 24 6.15 -24.57 0.61
N ASP A 25 5.92 -23.86 1.73
CA ASP A 25 4.59 -23.61 2.31
C ASP A 25 3.88 -22.39 1.69
N VAL A 26 4.57 -21.65 0.80
CA VAL A 26 4.07 -20.41 0.20
C VAL A 26 3.78 -20.61 -1.28
N ASP A 27 2.53 -20.37 -1.68
CA ASP A 27 2.06 -20.57 -3.06
C ASP A 27 2.17 -19.29 -3.90
N ILE A 28 1.51 -18.21 -3.47
CA ILE A 28 1.48 -16.91 -4.16
C ILE A 28 2.04 -15.83 -3.25
N ILE A 29 2.92 -15.00 -3.81
CA ILE A 29 3.60 -13.90 -3.10
C ILE A 29 3.38 -12.60 -3.85
N SER A 30 2.94 -11.55 -3.16
CA SER A 30 3.22 -10.17 -3.60
C SER A 30 4.45 -9.65 -2.84
N PRO A 31 5.59 -9.46 -3.52
CA PRO A 31 6.87 -9.19 -2.85
C PRO A 31 6.97 -7.76 -2.31
N HIS A 32 6.07 -6.86 -2.70
CA HIS A 32 6.08 -5.47 -2.27
C HIS A 32 4.65 -4.94 -2.20
N GLU A 33 4.13 -4.82 -0.99
CA GLU A 33 2.84 -4.20 -0.71
C GLU A 33 2.94 -3.37 0.57
N HIS A 34 1.98 -2.48 0.76
CA HIS A 34 1.78 -1.73 2.00
C HIS A 34 0.42 -2.11 2.57
N VAL A 35 0.42 -2.83 3.69
CA VAL A 35 -0.82 -3.18 4.41
C VAL A 35 -1.30 -1.99 5.24
N LEU A 36 -0.40 -1.42 6.06
CA LEU A 36 -0.61 -0.18 6.79
C LEU A 36 0.52 0.78 6.46
N ILE A 37 0.20 2.04 6.19
CA ILE A 37 1.20 3.06 5.84
C ILE A 37 0.72 4.49 6.16
N ASP A 38 1.65 5.35 6.56
CA ASP A 38 1.47 6.80 6.64
C ASP A 38 2.53 7.49 5.80
N ILE A 39 2.11 8.08 4.68
CA ILE A 39 2.94 8.86 3.77
C ILE A 39 2.51 10.33 3.71
N ARG A 40 1.92 10.88 4.78
CA ARG A 40 1.52 12.30 4.82
C ARG A 40 2.70 13.26 4.70
N ASN A 41 3.93 12.80 4.89
CA ASN A 41 5.15 13.54 4.57
C ASN A 41 5.35 13.82 3.07
N GLN A 42 4.65 13.11 2.19
CA GLN A 42 4.67 13.30 0.73
C GLN A 42 3.57 14.24 0.21
N PHE A 43 2.80 14.86 1.12
CA PHE A 43 1.64 15.67 0.77
C PHE A 43 1.98 16.82 -0.18
N THR A 44 1.26 16.89 -1.32
CA THR A 44 1.33 18.00 -2.28
C THR A 44 -0.10 18.49 -2.57
N GLY A 45 -0.61 19.36 -1.71
CA GLY A 45 -1.98 19.87 -1.80
C GLY A 45 -2.24 20.80 -3.00
N PHE A 46 -3.49 21.24 -3.13
CA PHE A 46 -3.84 22.23 -4.15
C PHE A 46 -3.22 23.60 -3.82
N GLU A 47 -2.57 24.22 -4.80
CA GLU A 47 -1.98 25.56 -4.63
C GLU A 47 -3.06 26.65 -4.60
N GLU A 48 -4.10 26.50 -5.43
CA GLU A 48 -5.22 27.44 -5.53
C GLU A 48 -5.95 27.58 -4.19
N ILE A 49 -6.06 28.82 -3.70
CA ILE A 49 -6.60 29.14 -2.37
C ILE A 49 -8.03 28.60 -2.20
N THR A 50 -8.85 28.67 -3.24
CA THR A 50 -10.25 28.18 -3.23
C THR A 50 -10.32 26.66 -3.05
N LEU A 51 -9.29 25.93 -3.51
CA LEU A 51 -9.21 24.47 -3.50
C LEU A 51 -8.44 23.92 -2.31
N ARG A 52 -7.64 24.73 -1.60
CA ARG A 52 -6.86 24.29 -0.42
C ARG A 52 -7.69 23.54 0.62
N LYS A 53 -8.93 24.00 0.88
CA LYS A 53 -9.83 23.33 1.83
C LYS A 53 -10.19 21.90 1.41
N GLN A 54 -10.09 21.58 0.13
CA GLN A 54 -10.36 20.22 -0.38
C GLN A 54 -9.29 19.23 0.05
N SER A 55 -8.04 19.66 0.24
CA SER A 55 -6.93 18.78 0.64
C SER A 55 -7.08 18.16 2.03
N GLU A 56 -7.90 18.76 2.90
CA GLU A 56 -8.19 18.26 4.25
C GLU A 56 -9.50 17.44 4.30
N GLN A 57 -10.18 17.24 3.16
CA GLN A 57 -11.41 16.47 3.12
C GLN A 57 -11.15 14.97 2.91
N LYS A 58 -12.14 14.16 3.31
CA LYS A 58 -12.16 12.72 3.05
C LYS A 58 -12.14 12.39 1.55
N VAL A 59 -11.56 11.24 1.20
CA VAL A 59 -11.67 10.65 -0.14
C VAL A 59 -13.15 10.33 -0.41
N THR A 60 -13.64 10.79 -1.55
CA THR A 60 -15.00 10.50 -2.04
C THR A 60 -14.94 10.25 -3.55
N ILE A 61 -15.98 9.64 -4.12
CA ILE A 61 -16.01 9.28 -5.54
C ILE A 61 -15.83 10.51 -6.46
N GLU A 62 -16.35 11.67 -6.05
CA GLU A 62 -16.25 12.94 -6.79
C GLU A 62 -14.81 13.45 -6.88
N LYS A 63 -13.93 13.01 -5.97
CA LYS A 63 -12.53 13.45 -5.90
C LYS A 63 -11.57 12.54 -6.66
N LEU A 64 -12.01 11.38 -7.14
CA LEU A 64 -11.15 10.43 -7.85
C LEU A 64 -10.51 11.04 -9.10
N GLY A 65 -11.23 11.93 -9.80
CA GLY A 65 -10.67 12.64 -10.96
C GLY A 65 -9.53 13.60 -10.62
N ALA A 66 -9.44 14.09 -9.38
CA ALA A 66 -8.32 14.90 -8.91
C ALA A 66 -7.16 14.02 -8.41
N LEU A 67 -7.49 12.96 -7.66
CA LEU A 67 -6.51 12.01 -7.13
C LEU A 67 -5.78 11.22 -8.23
N SER A 68 -6.43 10.95 -9.36
CA SER A 68 -5.78 10.32 -10.51
C SER A 68 -4.66 11.18 -11.13
N ARG A 69 -4.71 12.51 -10.96
CA ARG A 69 -3.67 13.45 -11.43
C ARG A 69 -2.65 13.78 -10.35
N ASN A 70 -3.09 13.85 -9.11
CA ASN A 70 -2.24 14.07 -7.96
C ASN A 70 -2.73 13.22 -6.78
N PRO A 71 -2.18 12.00 -6.58
CA PRO A 71 -2.59 11.11 -5.49
C PRO A 71 -2.23 11.67 -4.11
N TYR A 72 -1.36 12.68 -4.06
CA TYR A 72 -0.93 13.36 -2.83
C TYR A 72 -1.73 14.63 -2.52
N ALA A 73 -2.80 14.91 -3.27
CA ALA A 73 -3.59 16.14 -3.12
C ALA A 73 -4.47 16.15 -1.87
N LEU A 74 -4.84 14.99 -1.32
CA LEU A 74 -5.66 14.85 -0.12
C LEU A 74 -4.88 14.10 0.96
N ARG A 75 -4.82 14.66 2.17
CA ARG A 75 -4.12 14.02 3.30
C ARG A 75 -4.78 12.70 3.72
N ASP A 76 -6.09 12.57 3.49
CA ASP A 76 -6.84 11.34 3.76
C ASP A 76 -6.44 10.18 2.84
N ASN A 77 -6.00 10.45 1.61
CA ASN A 77 -5.53 9.43 0.66
C ASN A 77 -4.10 8.93 0.96
N LEU A 78 -3.43 9.54 1.95
CA LEU A 78 -2.02 9.31 2.27
C LEU A 78 -1.81 8.47 3.53
N VAL A 79 -2.89 7.89 4.04
CA VAL A 79 -2.86 7.02 5.22
C VAL A 79 -3.72 5.80 4.93
N MET A 80 -3.16 4.62 5.18
CA MET A 80 -3.88 3.36 5.29
C MET A 80 -3.66 2.85 6.71
N ASP A 81 -4.64 3.07 7.58
CA ASP A 81 -4.58 2.78 9.02
C ASP A 81 -5.76 1.93 9.53
N ASP A 82 -6.59 1.42 8.62
CA ASP A 82 -7.72 0.55 8.96
C ASP A 82 -7.27 -0.91 9.13
N GLU A 83 -7.06 -1.33 10.38
CA GLU A 83 -6.67 -2.69 10.73
C GLU A 83 -7.77 -3.73 10.44
N GLU A 84 -9.05 -3.35 10.37
CA GLU A 84 -10.14 -4.29 10.07
C GLU A 84 -10.19 -4.65 8.57
N LEU A 85 -9.57 -3.83 7.72
CA LEU A 85 -9.46 -4.03 6.28
C LEU A 85 -8.07 -4.53 5.83
N ALA A 86 -7.14 -4.69 6.77
CA ALA A 86 -5.75 -5.11 6.56
C ALA A 86 -5.56 -6.62 6.34
#